data_AF-A0A0N9HL16-F1
#
_entry.id   AF-A0A0N9HL16-F1
#
_cell.length_a   1.000
_cell.length_b   1.000
_cell.length_c   1.000
_cell.angle_alpha   90.00
_cell.angle_beta   90.00
_cell.angle_gamma   90.00
#
_symmetry.space_group_name_H-M   'P 1'
#
loop_
_entity.id
_entity.type
_entity.pdbx_description
1 polymer ?
#
loop_
_entity_poly.entity_id
_entity_poly.type
_entity_poly.pdbx_seq_one_letter_code
_entity_poly.pdbx_strand_id
1 'polypeptide(L)'
;MRTWIAIGGLLVAGAAVAVPMLVPEPAAPELDQELLRAVAPVVHADLPVNRKVVWPGTAGGRWFCAERPVETRRDGDDVRFGLLASCSEYAHRDGKLVHGSGFSGALVVTLAASPDGYRVRDVELPPDGAGNSAALKRMFSAAGYEQVQRSAGHGPDPAPEARAAFGLPADAPVVPR
;
A
#
# COMPACT_ATOMS: atom_id res chain seq x y z
N MET A 1 -82.60 -28.45 12.16
CA MET A 1 -81.53 -27.46 11.89
C MET A 1 -80.20 -28.19 11.97
N ARG A 2 -79.50 -28.40 10.84
CA ARG A 2 -78.22 -29.12 10.77
C ARG A 2 -77.19 -28.17 10.15
N THR A 3 -76.29 -27.69 10.99
CA THR A 3 -75.27 -26.69 10.67
C THR A 3 -74.05 -27.35 10.03
N TRP A 4 -73.59 -26.81 8.91
CA TRP A 4 -72.36 -27.17 8.23
C TRP A 4 -71.14 -26.56 8.94
N ILE A 5 -70.06 -27.31 9.09
CA ILE A 5 -68.74 -26.78 9.48
C ILE A 5 -67.80 -27.01 8.30
N ALA A 6 -67.40 -25.91 7.66
CA ALA A 6 -66.40 -25.87 6.61
C ALA A 6 -65.00 -26.03 7.23
N ILE A 7 -64.21 -26.96 6.70
CA ILE A 7 -62.81 -27.15 7.06
C ILE A 7 -61.97 -26.18 6.21
N GLY A 8 -61.45 -25.14 6.85
CA GLY A 8 -60.48 -24.22 6.24
C GLY A 8 -59.09 -24.86 6.20
N GLY A 9 -58.53 -25.00 5.00
CA GLY A 9 -57.15 -25.46 4.79
C GLY A 9 -56.14 -24.35 5.09
N LEU A 10 -55.18 -24.65 5.96
CA LEU A 10 -54.05 -23.77 6.27
C LEU A 10 -52.92 -24.04 5.25
N LEU A 11 -52.72 -23.13 4.31
CA LEU A 11 -51.55 -23.14 3.42
C LEU A 11 -50.32 -22.63 4.20
N VAL A 12 -49.39 -23.53 4.51
CA VAL A 12 -48.08 -23.16 5.08
C VAL A 12 -47.18 -22.73 3.93
N ALA A 13 -46.99 -21.41 3.78
CA ALA A 13 -46.01 -20.85 2.85
C ALA A 13 -44.60 -21.09 3.40
N GLY A 14 -43.79 -21.85 2.64
CA GLY A 14 -42.38 -22.09 2.97
C GLY A 14 -41.55 -20.82 2.82
N ALA A 15 -40.89 -20.40 3.90
CA ALA A 15 -39.91 -19.33 3.86
C ALA A 15 -38.60 -19.88 3.27
N ALA A 16 -38.22 -19.39 2.08
CA ALA A 16 -36.89 -19.60 1.54
C ALA A 16 -35.89 -18.77 2.35
N VAL A 17 -35.07 -19.42 3.17
CA VAL A 17 -33.95 -18.78 3.87
C VAL A 17 -32.83 -18.59 2.84
N ALA A 18 -32.63 -17.36 2.37
CA ALA A 18 -31.48 -17.01 1.56
C ALA A 18 -30.23 -17.09 2.44
N VAL A 19 -29.42 -18.13 2.26
CA VAL A 19 -28.09 -18.20 2.86
C VAL A 19 -27.19 -17.29 2.01
N PRO A 20 -26.67 -16.17 2.54
CA PRO A 20 -25.72 -15.37 1.78
C PRO A 20 -24.50 -16.25 1.51
N MET A 21 -24.23 -16.54 0.24
CA MET A 21 -23.00 -17.20 -0.14
C MET A 21 -21.85 -16.25 0.20
N LEU A 22 -21.13 -16.54 1.29
CA LEU A 22 -19.88 -15.85 1.59
C LEU A 22 -18.90 -16.19 0.46
N VAL A 23 -18.67 -15.21 -0.41
CA VAL A 23 -17.56 -15.29 -1.37
C VAL A 23 -16.29 -15.27 -0.52
N PRO A 24 -15.45 -16.31 -0.56
CA PRO A 24 -14.21 -16.32 0.22
C PRO A 24 -13.35 -15.13 -0.23
N GLU A 25 -12.92 -14.31 0.73
CA GLU A 25 -12.01 -13.21 0.45
C GLU A 25 -10.75 -13.74 -0.24
N PRO A 26 -10.27 -13.07 -1.31
CA PRO A 26 -9.03 -13.46 -1.96
C PRO A 26 -7.91 -13.51 -0.92
N ALA A 27 -7.17 -14.63 -0.89
CA ALA A 27 -6.04 -14.77 0.02
C ALA A 27 -5.06 -13.60 -0.16
N ALA A 28 -4.54 -13.07 0.94
CA ALA A 28 -3.51 -12.05 0.91
C ALA A 28 -2.29 -12.60 0.12
N PRO A 29 -1.62 -11.76 -0.68
CA PRO A 29 -0.38 -12.16 -1.35
C PRO A 29 0.67 -12.59 -0.33
N GLU A 30 1.51 -13.55 -0.72
CA GLU A 30 2.57 -14.06 0.14
C GLU A 30 3.69 -13.03 0.34
N LEU A 31 4.09 -12.83 1.59
CA LEU A 31 5.27 -12.08 1.99
C LEU A 31 6.27 -13.06 2.59
N ASP A 32 7.30 -13.40 1.83
CA ASP A 32 8.46 -14.15 2.30
C ASP A 32 9.15 -13.29 3.38
N GLN A 33 9.02 -13.70 4.63
CA GLN A 33 9.50 -12.93 5.78
C GLN A 33 11.03 -12.86 5.85
N GLU A 34 11.74 -13.83 5.29
CA GLU A 34 13.19 -13.77 5.20
C GLU A 34 13.61 -12.76 4.14
N LEU A 35 13.00 -12.85 2.97
CA LEU A 35 13.28 -11.93 1.89
C LEU A 35 12.90 -10.49 2.26
N LEU A 36 11.75 -10.30 2.90
CA LEU A 36 11.30 -9.00 3.39
C LEU A 36 12.32 -8.36 4.36
N ARG A 37 12.83 -9.13 5.33
CA ARG A 37 13.86 -8.66 6.27
C ARG A 37 15.16 -8.26 5.55
N ALA A 38 15.50 -8.94 4.45
CA ALA A 38 16.69 -8.63 3.69
C ALA A 38 16.53 -7.39 2.79
N VAL A 39 15.38 -7.21 2.13
CA VAL A 39 15.20 -6.16 1.11
C VAL A 39 14.59 -4.87 1.64
N ALA A 40 13.74 -4.92 2.68
CA ALA A 40 13.04 -3.73 3.16
C ALA A 40 13.99 -2.60 3.61
N PRO A 41 15.08 -2.85 4.37
CA PRO A 41 16.02 -1.80 4.75
C PRO A 41 16.74 -1.17 3.55
N VAL A 42 17.04 -1.98 2.52
CA VAL A 42 17.70 -1.51 1.29
C VAL A 42 16.78 -0.56 0.52
N VAL A 43 15.49 -0.92 0.40
CA VAL A 43 14.49 -0.07 -0.25
C VAL A 43 14.22 1.21 0.53
N HIS A 44 14.06 1.11 1.86
CA HIS A 44 13.85 2.25 2.72
C HIS A 44 14.99 3.27 2.64
N ALA A 45 16.24 2.81 2.49
CA ALA A 45 17.39 3.69 2.28
C ALA A 45 17.46 4.31 0.86
N ASP A 46 16.97 3.60 -0.17
CA ASP A 46 17.02 4.05 -1.56
C ASP A 46 15.93 5.07 -1.90
N LEU A 47 14.69 4.84 -1.48
CA LEU A 47 13.54 5.64 -1.90
C LEU A 47 13.69 7.15 -1.61
N PRO A 48 14.19 7.61 -0.44
CA PRO A 48 14.36 9.04 -0.16
C PRO A 48 15.34 9.76 -1.10
N VAL A 49 16.17 9.03 -1.85
CA VAL A 49 17.13 9.59 -2.83
C VAL A 49 16.82 9.18 -4.27
N ASN A 50 15.82 8.33 -4.49
CA ASN A 50 15.49 7.79 -5.80
C ASN A 50 14.66 8.78 -6.63
N ARG A 51 15.25 9.29 -7.71
CA ARG A 51 14.68 10.35 -8.58
C ARG A 51 13.37 9.98 -9.29
N LYS A 52 12.89 8.74 -9.19
CA LYS A 52 11.58 8.34 -9.71
C LYS A 52 10.44 8.64 -8.73
N VAL A 53 10.73 8.80 -7.44
CA VAL A 53 9.74 9.09 -6.37
C VAL A 53 10.04 10.39 -5.62
N VAL A 54 11.24 10.97 -5.81
CA VAL A 54 11.61 12.28 -5.25
C VAL A 54 12.06 13.25 -6.34
N TRP A 55 11.88 14.55 -6.08
CA TRP A 55 12.27 15.64 -6.98
C TRP A 55 13.19 16.64 -6.25
N PRO A 56 13.89 17.54 -6.98
CA PRO A 56 14.67 18.61 -6.35
C PRO A 56 13.83 19.36 -5.30
N GLY A 57 14.31 19.32 -4.06
CA GLY A 57 13.62 19.92 -2.91
C GLY A 57 13.79 21.44 -2.86
N THR A 58 13.02 22.04 -1.98
CA THR A 58 13.18 23.42 -1.52
C THR A 58 14.33 23.54 -0.52
N ALA A 59 14.83 24.76 -0.33
CA ALA A 59 15.90 25.03 0.63
C ALA A 59 15.49 24.58 2.05
N GLY A 60 16.29 23.70 2.65
CA GLY A 60 16.05 23.13 3.98
C GLY A 60 15.06 21.96 4.02
N GLY A 61 14.51 21.53 2.87
CA GLY A 61 13.68 20.35 2.77
C GLY A 61 14.48 19.06 2.76
N ARG A 62 13.96 18.01 3.42
CA ARG A 62 14.50 16.64 3.42
C ARG A 62 13.39 15.68 3.04
N TRP A 63 13.70 14.70 2.19
CA TRP A 63 12.77 13.65 1.78
C TRP A 63 12.74 12.52 2.81
N PHE A 64 11.54 12.04 3.09
CA PHE A 64 11.28 10.88 3.94
C PHE A 64 10.28 9.99 3.23
N CYS A 65 10.46 8.68 3.31
CA CYS A 65 9.58 7.71 2.71
C CYS A 65 9.10 6.72 3.76
N ALA A 66 7.84 6.34 3.66
CA ALA A 66 7.29 5.22 4.41
C ALA A 66 6.76 4.19 3.42
N GLU A 67 6.97 2.93 3.73
CA GLU A 67 6.64 1.80 2.87
C GLU A 67 5.72 0.83 3.60
N ARG A 68 4.75 0.28 2.88
CA ARG A 68 3.93 -0.85 3.33
C ARG A 68 4.10 -1.99 2.32
N PRO A 69 4.78 -3.08 2.70
CA PRO A 69 4.95 -4.26 1.87
C PRO A 69 3.60 -4.81 1.40
N VAL A 70 3.51 -5.18 0.12
CA VAL A 70 2.36 -5.87 -0.46
C VAL A 70 2.74 -7.30 -0.81
N GLU A 71 3.82 -7.50 -1.55
CA GLU A 71 4.25 -8.84 -1.97
C GLU A 71 5.76 -8.90 -2.21
N THR A 72 6.31 -10.10 -2.10
CA THR A 72 7.70 -10.40 -2.49
C THR A 72 7.68 -11.54 -3.51
N ARG A 73 8.37 -11.37 -4.63
CA ARG A 73 8.49 -12.41 -5.66
C ARG A 73 9.94 -12.55 -6.12
N ARG A 74 10.35 -13.77 -6.41
CA ARG A 74 11.61 -14.05 -7.11
C ARG A 74 11.34 -14.07 -8.61
N ASP A 75 12.17 -13.39 -9.38
CA ASP A 75 12.09 -13.31 -10.85
C ASP A 75 13.48 -13.59 -11.43
N GLY A 76 13.76 -14.87 -11.67
CA GLY A 76 15.12 -15.34 -11.92
C GLY A 76 16.04 -15.06 -10.72
N ASP A 77 17.13 -14.35 -10.99
CA ASP A 77 18.11 -13.93 -9.97
C ASP A 77 17.72 -12.63 -9.25
N ASP A 78 16.68 -11.94 -9.73
CA ASP A 78 16.18 -10.70 -9.16
C ASP A 78 15.02 -10.95 -8.18
N VAL A 79 14.81 -9.97 -7.31
CA VAL A 79 13.69 -9.92 -6.38
C VAL A 79 12.80 -8.75 -6.77
N ARG A 80 11.52 -9.02 -6.99
CA ARG A 80 10.49 -8.01 -7.17
C ARG A 80 9.77 -7.80 -5.84
N PHE A 81 9.90 -6.58 -5.31
CA PHE A 81 9.29 -6.18 -4.07
C PHE A 81 8.18 -5.16 -4.35
N GLY A 82 6.93 -5.62 -4.28
CA GLY A 82 5.75 -4.80 -4.48
C GLY A 82 5.31 -4.15 -3.17
N LEU A 83 5.08 -2.84 -3.18
CA LEU A 83 4.74 -2.08 -1.98
C LEU A 83 3.86 -0.86 -2.28
N LEU A 84 3.23 -0.33 -1.24
CA LEU A 84 2.68 1.02 -1.22
C LEU A 84 3.72 1.93 -0.59
N ALA A 85 4.02 3.06 -1.22
CA ALA A 85 4.94 4.05 -0.68
C ALA A 85 4.26 5.41 -0.56
N SER A 86 4.68 6.17 0.45
CA SER A 86 4.46 7.60 0.52
C SER A 86 5.79 8.28 0.80
N CYS A 87 6.26 9.07 -0.14
CA CYS A 87 7.47 9.88 0.01
C CYS A 87 7.06 11.35 0.10
N SER A 88 7.51 12.06 1.11
CA SER A 88 7.20 13.48 1.29
C SER A 88 8.44 14.27 1.66
N GLU A 89 8.54 15.45 1.07
CA GLU A 89 9.49 16.46 1.47
C GLU A 89 8.96 17.18 2.71
N TYR A 90 9.76 17.23 3.76
CA TYR A 90 9.47 18.00 4.96
C TYR A 90 10.58 18.99 5.27
N ALA A 91 10.18 20.14 5.79
CA ALA A 91 11.07 21.10 6.45
C ALA A 91 10.62 21.32 7.90
N HIS A 92 11.51 21.84 8.73
CA HIS A 92 11.21 22.26 10.09
C HIS A 92 11.10 23.78 10.18
N ARG A 93 10.00 24.28 10.77
CA ARG A 93 9.80 25.71 11.06
C ARG A 93 8.95 25.87 12.32
N ASP A 94 9.42 26.71 13.24
CA ASP A 94 8.68 27.11 14.46
C ASP A 94 8.09 25.92 15.27
N GLY A 95 8.85 24.83 15.38
CA GLY A 95 8.42 23.63 16.10
C GLY A 95 7.40 22.76 15.35
N LYS A 96 7.21 22.97 14.05
CA LYS A 96 6.26 22.26 13.18
C LYS A 96 6.97 21.57 12.02
N LEU A 97 6.35 20.51 11.51
CA LEU A 97 6.68 19.96 10.20
C LEU A 97 5.93 20.73 9.13
N VAL A 98 6.66 21.26 8.15
CA VAL A 98 6.10 21.89 6.96
C VAL A 98 6.18 20.87 5.83
N HIS A 99 5.02 20.41 5.35
CA HIS A 99 4.89 19.49 4.24
C HIS A 99 5.07 20.23 2.91
N GLY A 100 5.92 19.68 2.04
CA GLY A 100 6.23 20.21 0.72
C GLY A 100 5.64 19.36 -0.40
N SER A 101 6.50 18.91 -1.31
CA SER A 101 6.09 17.99 -2.37
C SER A 101 5.98 16.55 -1.86
N GLY A 102 5.25 15.71 -2.58
CA GLY A 102 5.13 14.31 -2.22
C GLY A 102 4.69 13.39 -3.36
N PHE A 103 4.97 12.12 -3.18
CA PHE A 103 4.51 10.99 -3.98
C PHE A 103 3.73 10.05 -3.04
N SER A 104 2.61 9.50 -3.51
CA SER A 104 1.95 8.39 -2.83
C SER A 104 1.34 7.44 -3.85
N GLY A 105 1.66 6.15 -3.75
CA GLY A 105 1.16 5.16 -4.69
C GLY A 105 1.77 3.78 -4.52
N ALA A 106 1.26 2.84 -5.30
CA ALA A 106 1.84 1.51 -5.43
C ALA A 106 3.00 1.53 -6.42
N LEU A 107 4.08 0.81 -6.11
CA LEU A 107 5.25 0.65 -6.97
C LEU A 107 5.86 -0.74 -6.79
N VAL A 108 6.74 -1.12 -7.71
CA VAL A 108 7.55 -2.35 -7.61
C VAL A 108 9.02 -1.98 -7.66
N VAL A 109 9.78 -2.42 -6.65
CA VAL A 109 11.23 -2.30 -6.65
C VAL A 109 11.83 -3.61 -7.13
N THR A 110 12.68 -3.56 -8.14
CA THR A 110 13.47 -4.71 -8.57
C THR A 110 14.84 -4.62 -7.91
N LEU A 111 15.22 -5.66 -7.17
CA LEU A 111 16.48 -5.78 -6.48
C LEU A 111 17.31 -6.91 -7.07
N ALA A 112 18.61 -6.68 -7.22
CA ALA A 112 19.57 -7.71 -7.61
C ALA A 112 20.43 -8.10 -6.41
N ALA A 113 20.81 -9.38 -6.32
CA ALA A 113 21.80 -9.83 -5.35
C ALA A 113 23.15 -9.11 -5.56
N SER A 114 23.80 -8.73 -4.47
CA SER A 114 25.14 -8.14 -4.39
C SER A 114 25.98 -8.88 -3.34
N PRO A 115 27.32 -8.73 -3.34
CA PRO A 115 28.16 -9.34 -2.31
C PRO A 115 27.75 -8.96 -0.87
N ASP A 116 27.20 -7.76 -0.69
CA ASP A 116 26.76 -7.21 0.61
C ASP A 116 25.26 -7.42 0.88
N GLY A 117 24.56 -8.21 0.06
CA GLY A 117 23.13 -8.51 0.20
C GLY A 117 22.34 -8.20 -1.06
N TYR A 118 21.53 -7.13 -1.04
CA TYR A 118 20.72 -6.70 -2.17
C TYR A 118 21.03 -5.25 -2.54
N ARG A 119 20.88 -4.91 -3.82
CA ARG A 119 20.88 -3.52 -4.30
C ARG A 119 19.65 -3.25 -5.14
N VAL A 120 19.11 -2.04 -5.05
CA VAL A 120 18.04 -1.59 -5.95
C VAL A 120 18.60 -1.49 -7.37
N ARG A 121 17.91 -2.15 -8.31
CA ARG A 121 18.21 -2.12 -9.74
C ARG A 121 17.25 -1.20 -10.47
N ASP A 122 15.97 -1.26 -10.10
CA ASP A 122 14.93 -0.43 -10.70
C ASP A 122 13.79 -0.14 -9.73
N VAL A 123 13.10 0.98 -9.96
CA VAL A 123 11.83 1.33 -9.32
C VAL A 123 10.80 1.55 -10.43
N GLU A 124 9.81 0.68 -10.51
CA GLU A 124 8.74 0.73 -11.51
C GLU A 124 7.52 1.42 -10.90
N LEU A 125 7.06 2.50 -11.52
CA LEU A 125 5.83 3.21 -11.16
C LEU A 125 4.76 2.99 -12.25
N PRO A 126 3.47 2.86 -11.89
CA PRO A 126 2.41 2.94 -12.87
C PRO A 126 2.34 4.37 -13.44
N PRO A 127 1.91 4.55 -14.72
CA PRO A 127 1.61 5.88 -15.23
C PRO A 127 0.43 6.49 -14.48
N ASP A 128 0.37 7.81 -14.46
CA ASP A 128 -0.77 8.54 -13.91
C ASP A 128 -2.04 8.36 -14.77
N GLY A 129 -3.20 8.51 -14.13
CA GLY A 129 -4.50 8.56 -14.82
C GLY A 129 -4.97 7.22 -15.39
N ALA A 130 -5.56 7.26 -16.58
CA ALA A 130 -6.33 6.14 -17.15
C ALA A 130 -5.51 4.85 -17.39
N GLY A 131 -4.19 4.96 -17.55
CA GLY A 131 -3.30 3.80 -17.73
C GLY A 131 -2.90 3.08 -16.43
N ASN A 132 -3.22 3.67 -15.27
CA ASN A 132 -2.68 3.24 -13.98
C ASN A 132 -3.10 1.81 -13.61
N SER A 133 -4.40 1.51 -13.62
CA SER A 133 -4.92 0.18 -13.23
C SER A 133 -4.38 -0.94 -14.12
N ALA A 134 -4.32 -0.71 -15.44
CA ALA A 134 -3.79 -1.70 -16.38
C ALA A 134 -2.29 -1.96 -16.14
N ALA A 135 -1.52 -0.95 -15.76
CA ALA A 135 -0.12 -1.11 -15.37
C ALA A 135 0.01 -1.89 -14.06
N LEU A 136 -0.75 -1.53 -13.02
CA LEU A 136 -0.73 -2.23 -11.74
C LEU A 136 -1.06 -3.73 -11.88
N LYS A 137 -2.00 -4.10 -12.74
CA LYS A 137 -2.29 -5.52 -13.06
C LYS A 137 -1.12 -6.29 -13.67
N ARG A 138 -0.21 -5.61 -14.37
CA ARG A 138 1.01 -6.22 -14.92
C ARG A 138 2.15 -6.21 -13.91
N MET A 139 2.24 -5.16 -13.10
CA MET A 139 3.30 -4.97 -12.12
C MET A 139 3.18 -5.97 -10.95
N PHE A 140 1.96 -6.25 -10.48
CA PHE A 140 1.68 -7.10 -9.33
C PHE A 140 1.15 -8.49 -9.73
N SER A 141 1.26 -9.46 -8.82
CA SER A 141 0.43 -10.67 -8.94
C SER A 141 -1.07 -10.33 -8.84
N ALA A 142 -1.96 -11.25 -9.21
CA ALA A 142 -3.39 -11.03 -9.05
C ALA A 142 -3.78 -10.72 -7.59
N ALA A 143 -3.24 -11.47 -6.63
CA ALA A 143 -3.47 -11.23 -5.20
C ALA A 143 -2.85 -9.90 -4.73
N GLY A 144 -1.66 -9.55 -5.22
CA GLY A 144 -0.99 -8.27 -4.95
C GLY A 144 -1.79 -7.08 -5.48
N TYR A 145 -2.29 -7.18 -6.71
CA TYR A 145 -3.15 -6.16 -7.31
C TYR A 145 -4.43 -5.96 -6.48
N GLU A 146 -5.12 -7.02 -6.09
CA GLU A 146 -6.30 -6.92 -5.23
C GLU A 146 -5.97 -6.28 -3.87
N GLN A 147 -4.81 -6.59 -3.28
CA GLN A 147 -4.35 -5.97 -2.04
C GLN A 147 -4.07 -4.47 -2.21
N VAL A 148 -3.48 -4.06 -3.35
CA VAL A 148 -3.28 -2.64 -3.70
C VAL A 148 -4.63 -1.94 -3.83
N GLN A 149 -5.58 -2.53 -4.56
CA GLN A 149 -6.93 -1.98 -4.74
C GLN A 149 -7.66 -1.80 -3.41
N ARG A 150 -7.60 -2.79 -2.52
CA ARG A 150 -8.17 -2.71 -1.16
C ARG A 150 -7.51 -1.65 -0.29
N SER A 151 -6.27 -1.29 -0.60
CA SER A 151 -5.47 -0.31 0.13
C SER A 151 -5.49 1.09 -0.48
N ALA A 152 -6.28 1.31 -1.54
CA ALA A 152 -6.39 2.61 -2.19
C ALA A 152 -6.75 3.70 -1.17
N GLY A 153 -6.03 4.82 -1.22
CA GLY A 153 -6.19 5.94 -0.28
C GLY A 153 -5.60 5.73 1.12
N HIS A 154 -5.01 4.56 1.43
CA HIS A 154 -4.45 4.24 2.74
C HIS A 154 -2.94 4.04 2.66
N GLY A 155 -2.21 5.07 2.24
CA GLY A 155 -0.75 5.05 2.22
C GLY A 155 -0.14 5.06 3.62
N PRO A 156 1.08 4.53 3.81
CA PRO A 156 1.83 4.74 5.04
C PRO A 156 2.18 6.24 5.22
N ASP A 157 2.38 6.68 6.46
CA ASP A 157 2.69 8.08 6.80
C ASP A 157 4.20 8.25 7.10
N PRO A 158 4.94 9.06 6.32
CA PRO A 158 6.35 9.37 6.59
C PRO A 158 6.57 10.44 7.68
N ALA A 159 5.53 11.14 8.13
CA ALA A 159 5.67 12.23 9.10
C ALA A 159 6.31 11.81 10.45
N PRO A 160 6.04 10.61 11.04
CA PRO A 160 6.69 10.20 12.28
C PRO A 160 8.21 10.16 12.19
N GLU A 161 8.76 9.63 11.10
CA GLU A 161 10.21 9.60 10.87
C GLU A 161 10.76 11.01 10.67
N ALA A 162 10.07 11.84 9.90
CA ALA A 162 10.45 13.24 9.72
C ALA A 162 10.50 13.99 11.07
N ARG A 163 9.49 13.82 11.95
CA ARG A 163 9.49 14.43 13.29
C ARG A 163 10.71 14.00 14.09
N ALA A 164 10.99 12.70 14.14
CA ALA A 164 12.15 12.17 14.83
C ALA A 164 13.46 12.75 14.27
N ALA A 165 13.60 12.81 12.94
CA ALA A 165 14.78 13.32 12.26
C ALA A 165 15.01 14.83 12.43
N PHE A 166 13.96 15.60 12.77
CA PHE A 166 14.04 17.02 13.09
C PHE A 166 14.01 17.30 14.61
N GLY A 167 14.01 16.26 15.46
CA GLY A 167 13.98 16.40 16.91
C GLY A 167 12.67 17.00 17.44
N LEU A 168 11.56 16.79 16.74
CA LEU A 168 10.23 17.28 17.12
C LEU A 168 9.49 16.27 18.00
N PRO A 169 8.56 16.74 18.87
CA PRO A 169 7.59 15.87 19.54
C PRO A 169 6.80 15.03 18.54
N ALA A 170 6.39 13.81 18.92
CA ALA A 170 5.66 12.90 18.05
C ALA A 170 4.30 13.45 17.57
N ASP A 171 3.70 14.37 18.34
CA ASP A 171 2.45 15.06 18.05
C ASP A 171 2.63 16.44 17.43
N ALA A 172 3.87 16.83 17.08
CA ALA A 172 4.13 18.10 16.41
C ALA A 172 3.26 18.23 15.14
N PRO A 173 2.60 19.38 14.93
CA PRO A 173 1.67 19.53 13.83
C PRO A 173 2.40 19.48 12.48
N VAL A 174 1.72 18.88 11.50
CA VAL A 174 2.10 18.95 10.09
C VAL A 174 1.23 20.01 9.44
N VAL A 175 1.87 21.00 8.81
CA VAL A 175 1.19 22.09 8.11
C VAL A 175 1.59 22.11 6.63
N PRO A 176 0.70 22.51 5.72
CA PRO A 176 1.11 22.75 4.34
C PRO A 176 2.12 23.90 4.28
N ARG A 177 2.99 23.87 3.26
CA ARG A 177 3.90 24.96 2.91
C ARG A 177 3.16 26.27 2.61
#